data_AF-A0A7H0HHG2-F1
#
_entry.id   AF-A0A7H0HHG2-F1
#
_cell.length_a   1.000
_cell.length_b   1.000
_cell.length_c   1.000
_cell.angle_alpha   90.00
_cell.angle_beta   90.00
_cell.angle_gamma   90.00
#
_symmetry.space_group_name_H-M   'P 1'
#
loop_
_entity.id
_entity.type
_entity.pdbx_description
1 polymer ?
#
loop_
_entity_poly.entity_id
_entity_poly.type
_entity_poly.pdbx_seq_one_letter_code
_entity_poly.pdbx_strand_id
1 'polypeptide(L)'
;MPSSDSHERPDSDLSPAAARRRWLRNFWPVSLGIDRRERLRMVAGAALGVLLAALLSRWWASALGLSGPWMIASLGASAVLVFGMPSSPLAQPWPVLGGSTLSALVGALCAQLVPDAAWGGALAVGLAIALMVPLRCLHPPGAAVALFVVLNHSDGVHIAVFPVLFNVLILLAVGVAYNTLTGRGYPHPQRMRPEPAAAGAGAGGFTTADVDAALAHYNQVLDISRADLEGLLHQVGRAAFQRTLGELRCADIMSSPPFAVEAGVELKEAWALMRREQIKALPVVDGGRLVVGIVTVADFMRLVNLDVHEGLGQRLRTLVMGRGSQPTQVEGIMSQSVQVARVDQHVMDLVPLFSQGGHHHIPIVDAGQHLVGIITQTDLVRALARAVRPAP
;
A
#
# COMPACT_ATOMS: atom_id res chain seq x y z
N MET A 1 28.73 -6.67 -16.25
CA MET A 1 28.85 -7.24 -14.89
C MET A 1 30.08 -6.61 -14.24
N PRO A 2 29.98 -6.09 -13.01
CA PRO A 2 29.26 -6.68 -11.89
C PRO A 2 28.06 -5.87 -11.39
N SER A 3 27.09 -6.63 -10.89
CA SER A 3 26.02 -6.30 -9.98
C SER A 3 26.54 -5.87 -8.61
N SER A 4 25.87 -4.91 -7.98
CA SER A 4 25.80 -4.87 -6.52
C SER A 4 24.45 -4.31 -6.10
N ASP A 5 23.60 -5.21 -5.61
CA ASP A 5 22.39 -4.93 -4.86
C ASP A 5 22.64 -3.81 -3.84
N SER A 6 21.93 -2.70 -4.00
CA SER A 6 21.74 -1.73 -2.93
C SER A 6 20.69 -2.28 -1.97
N HIS A 7 21.04 -3.32 -1.23
CA HIS A 7 20.39 -3.58 0.05
C HIS A 7 20.67 -2.37 0.95
N GLU A 8 19.66 -1.55 1.20
CA GLU A 8 19.69 -0.56 2.26
C GLU A 8 20.07 -1.26 3.56
N ARG A 9 21.28 -0.99 4.05
CA ARG A 9 21.72 -1.45 5.36
C ARG A 9 20.82 -0.79 6.42
N PRO A 10 20.34 -1.53 7.41
CA PRO A 10 19.58 -0.95 8.52
C PRO A 10 20.39 0.18 9.18
N ASP A 11 19.70 1.24 9.59
CA ASP A 11 20.25 2.53 10.07
C ASP A 11 21.21 2.45 11.28
N SER A 12 21.49 1.25 11.81
CA SER A 12 22.32 1.02 13.00
C SER A 12 23.84 1.13 12.78
N ASP A 13 24.32 1.17 11.53
CA ASP A 13 25.77 1.13 11.21
C ASP A 13 26.36 2.47 10.72
N LEU A 14 25.60 3.56 10.77
CA LEU A 14 26.09 4.87 10.31
C LEU A 14 26.97 5.53 11.38
N SER A 15 28.16 6.01 10.97
CA SER A 15 28.99 6.83 11.85
C SER A 15 28.23 8.09 12.30
N PRO A 16 28.45 8.61 13.52
CA PRO A 16 27.73 9.79 14.03
C PRO A 16 27.83 11.02 13.11
N ALA A 17 28.95 11.16 12.39
CA ALA A 17 29.16 12.21 11.40
C ALA A 17 28.32 12.01 10.12
N ALA A 18 28.16 10.77 9.65
CA ALA A 18 27.32 10.44 8.50
C ALA A 18 25.83 10.63 8.82
N ALA A 19 25.39 10.21 10.02
CA ALA A 19 24.04 10.45 10.50
C ALA A 19 23.72 11.95 10.59
N ARG A 20 24.64 12.75 11.14
CA ARG A 20 24.49 14.22 11.24
C ARG A 20 24.44 14.89 9.86
N ARG A 21 25.29 14.47 8.91
CA ARG A 21 25.28 14.98 7.53
C ARG A 21 23.99 14.62 6.78
N ARG A 22 23.45 13.42 7.00
CA ARG A 22 22.16 12.98 6.44
C ARG A 22 21.01 13.80 7.05
N TRP A 23 20.99 13.97 8.37
CA TRP A 23 20.02 14.83 9.06
C TRP A 23 20.07 16.27 8.55
N LEU A 24 21.25 16.85 8.38
CA LEU A 24 21.42 18.19 7.79
C LEU A 24 20.93 18.25 6.34
N ARG A 25 21.14 17.20 5.55
CA ARG A 25 20.63 17.13 4.18
C ARG A 25 19.10 17.11 4.12
N ASN A 26 18.42 16.61 5.15
CA ASN A 26 16.96 16.64 5.22
C ASN A 26 16.38 18.07 5.36
N PHE A 27 17.20 19.07 5.73
CA PHE A 27 16.78 20.48 5.70
C PHE A 27 16.72 21.05 4.29
N TRP A 28 17.37 20.41 3.31
CA TRP A 28 17.33 20.85 1.93
C TRP A 28 16.27 20.04 1.18
N PRO A 29 15.15 20.67 0.75
CA PRO A 29 14.08 19.95 0.09
C PRO A 29 14.48 19.53 -1.31
N VAL A 30 13.86 18.43 -1.78
CA VAL A 30 13.91 18.04 -3.19
C VAL A 30 13.14 19.08 -4.02
N SER A 31 13.56 19.31 -5.27
CA SER A 31 12.86 20.23 -6.16
C SER A 31 11.40 19.79 -6.39
N LEU A 32 10.49 20.76 -6.49
CA LEU A 32 9.04 20.55 -6.65
C LEU A 32 8.61 19.81 -7.95
N GLY A 33 9.55 19.38 -8.80
CA GLY A 33 9.25 18.58 -10.00
C GLY A 33 8.42 19.29 -11.07
N ILE A 34 8.26 20.61 -11.00
CA ILE A 34 7.46 21.40 -11.94
C ILE A 34 8.32 22.08 -13.01
N ASP A 35 7.80 22.13 -14.23
CA ASP A 35 8.45 22.80 -15.34
C ASP A 35 8.42 24.33 -15.22
N ARG A 36 9.26 25.01 -16.03
CA ARG A 36 9.35 26.48 -16.05
C ARG A 36 8.01 27.17 -16.36
N ARG A 37 7.21 26.60 -17.27
CA ARG A 37 5.90 27.13 -17.64
C ARG A 37 4.95 27.11 -16.44
N GLU A 38 4.96 26.00 -15.71
CA GLU A 38 4.11 25.82 -14.54
C GLU A 38 4.52 26.75 -13.39
N ARG A 39 5.83 26.90 -13.17
CA ARG A 39 6.35 27.87 -12.19
C ARG A 39 5.91 29.30 -12.52
N LEU A 40 5.97 29.72 -13.79
CA LEU A 40 5.52 31.04 -14.20
C LEU A 40 4.01 31.20 -14.02
N ARG A 41 3.23 30.17 -14.34
CA ARG A 41 1.78 30.13 -14.14
C ARG A 41 1.41 30.31 -12.68
N MET A 42 2.07 29.62 -11.75
CA MET A 42 1.88 29.75 -10.31
C MET A 42 2.16 31.18 -9.83
N VAL A 43 3.33 31.74 -10.20
CA VAL A 43 3.74 33.09 -9.79
C VAL A 43 2.80 34.15 -10.33
N ALA A 44 2.46 34.09 -11.62
CA ALA A 44 1.56 35.03 -12.26
C ALA A 44 0.14 34.96 -11.66
N GLY A 45 -0.36 33.74 -11.40
CA GLY A 45 -1.67 33.54 -10.79
C GLY A 45 -1.75 34.11 -9.38
N ALA A 46 -0.76 33.80 -8.53
CA ALA A 46 -0.70 34.33 -7.17
C ALA A 46 -0.58 35.85 -7.14
N ALA A 47 0.30 36.44 -7.97
CA ALA A 47 0.45 37.89 -8.06
C ALA A 47 -0.84 38.57 -8.54
N LEU A 48 -1.49 38.03 -9.58
CA LEU A 48 -2.74 38.56 -10.12
C LEU A 48 -3.88 38.46 -9.11
N GLY A 49 -4.04 37.30 -8.46
CA GLY A 49 -5.08 37.06 -7.47
C GLY A 49 -4.98 38.00 -6.27
N VAL A 50 -3.77 38.15 -5.70
CA VAL A 50 -3.54 39.08 -4.59
C VAL A 50 -3.74 40.53 -5.03
N LEU A 51 -3.24 40.92 -6.22
CA LEU A 51 -3.40 42.28 -6.74
C LEU A 51 -4.87 42.64 -6.95
N LEU A 52 -5.66 41.75 -7.56
CA LEU A 52 -7.09 42.01 -7.79
C LEU A 52 -7.88 42.09 -6.49
N ALA A 53 -7.65 41.17 -5.55
CA ALA A 53 -8.24 41.25 -4.22
C ALA A 53 -7.88 42.56 -3.51
N ALA A 54 -6.61 42.97 -3.59
CA ALA A 54 -6.13 44.20 -2.99
C ALA A 54 -6.79 45.46 -3.59
N LEU A 55 -6.84 45.56 -4.92
CA LEU A 55 -7.42 46.71 -5.61
C LEU A 55 -8.93 46.83 -5.34
N LEU A 56 -9.66 45.72 -5.43
CA LEU A 56 -11.09 45.71 -5.16
C LEU A 56 -11.40 46.03 -3.70
N SER A 57 -10.63 45.45 -2.76
CA SER A 57 -10.85 45.70 -1.34
C SER A 57 -10.51 47.13 -0.94
N ARG A 58 -9.43 47.70 -1.49
CA ARG A 58 -9.10 49.12 -1.29
C ARG A 58 -10.16 50.05 -1.87
N TRP A 59 -10.65 49.75 -3.07
CA TRP A 59 -11.74 50.52 -3.69
C TRP A 59 -13.01 50.46 -2.83
N TRP A 60 -13.41 49.27 -2.39
CA TRP A 60 -14.59 49.06 -1.55
C TRP A 60 -14.47 49.77 -0.19
N ALA A 61 -13.31 49.67 0.47
CA ALA A 61 -13.03 50.37 1.73
C ALA A 61 -13.16 51.88 1.57
N SER A 62 -12.63 52.43 0.46
CA SER A 62 -12.72 53.87 0.18
C SER A 62 -14.16 54.33 -0.08
N ALA A 63 -14.96 53.52 -0.78
CA ALA A 63 -16.35 53.83 -1.09
C ALA A 63 -17.25 53.86 0.16
N LEU A 64 -16.94 53.02 1.16
CA LEU A 64 -17.68 52.93 2.42
C LEU A 64 -17.11 53.83 3.53
N GLY A 65 -16.02 54.56 3.28
CA GLY A 65 -15.35 55.39 4.29
C GLY A 65 -14.77 54.59 5.46
N LEU A 66 -14.39 53.33 5.25
CA LEU A 66 -13.87 52.47 6.31
C LEU A 66 -12.41 52.80 6.63
N SER A 67 -12.15 53.27 7.85
CA SER A 67 -10.82 53.49 8.40
C SER A 67 -10.35 52.24 9.15
N GLY A 68 -9.79 51.27 8.42
CA GLY A 68 -9.30 50.01 8.97
C GLY A 68 -8.50 49.19 7.96
N PRO A 69 -7.93 48.04 8.36
CA PRO A 69 -7.20 47.16 7.45
C PRO A 69 -8.15 46.61 6.38
N TRP A 70 -7.86 46.90 5.11
CA TRP A 70 -8.63 46.41 3.95
C TRP A 70 -8.10 45.07 3.41
N MET A 71 -6.96 44.58 3.88
CA MET A 71 -6.39 43.30 3.48
C MET A 71 -5.63 42.64 4.61
N ILE A 72 -5.54 41.31 4.56
CA ILE A 72 -4.86 40.50 5.57
C ILE A 72 -3.65 39.84 4.92
N ALA A 73 -2.52 39.86 5.62
CA ALA A 73 -1.27 39.31 5.14
C ALA A 73 -1.35 37.81 4.79
N SER A 74 -2.21 37.05 5.49
CA SER A 74 -2.44 35.61 5.23
C SER A 74 -2.97 35.32 3.83
N LEU A 75 -3.56 36.32 3.14
CA LEU A 75 -4.04 36.18 1.77
C LEU A 75 -2.92 35.76 0.80
N GLY A 76 -1.69 36.21 1.04
CA GLY A 76 -0.53 35.80 0.25
C GLY A 76 -0.27 34.29 0.36
N ALA A 77 -0.36 33.73 1.57
CA ALA A 77 -0.21 32.30 1.80
C ALA A 77 -1.38 31.49 1.18
N SER A 78 -2.62 31.99 1.28
CA SER A 78 -3.77 31.41 0.59
C SER A 78 -3.59 31.40 -0.93
N ALA A 79 -3.02 32.47 -1.51
CA ALA A 79 -2.74 32.55 -2.94
C ALA A 79 -1.71 31.49 -3.39
N VAL A 80 -0.65 31.27 -2.60
CA VAL A 80 0.33 30.21 -2.89
C VAL A 80 -0.35 28.83 -2.98
N LEU A 81 -1.30 28.53 -2.08
CA LEU A 81 -2.05 27.28 -2.10
C LEU A 81 -2.99 27.20 -3.31
N VAL A 82 -3.84 28.21 -3.52
CA VAL A 82 -4.88 28.20 -4.57
C VAL A 82 -4.29 28.17 -5.99
N PHE A 83 -3.18 28.86 -6.23
CA PHE A 83 -2.57 28.94 -7.56
C PHE A 83 -1.42 27.94 -7.76
N GLY A 84 -0.70 27.59 -6.71
CA GLY A 84 0.43 26.66 -6.76
C GLY A 84 0.06 25.20 -6.55
N MET A 85 -0.90 24.93 -5.67
CA MET A 85 -1.33 23.58 -5.31
C MET A 85 -2.86 23.42 -5.44
N PRO A 86 -3.46 23.73 -6.60
CA PRO A 86 -4.91 23.74 -6.77
C PRO A 86 -5.58 22.38 -6.51
N SER A 87 -4.85 21.27 -6.64
CA SER A 87 -5.31 19.91 -6.35
C SER A 87 -5.27 19.54 -4.87
N SER A 88 -4.53 20.29 -4.03
CA SER A 88 -4.45 20.02 -2.60
C SER A 88 -5.85 20.14 -1.97
N PRO A 89 -6.25 19.21 -1.08
CA PRO A 89 -7.47 19.32 -0.31
C PRO A 89 -7.54 20.65 0.47
N LEU A 90 -6.40 21.15 0.98
CA LEU A 90 -6.31 22.37 1.79
C LEU A 90 -6.48 23.66 0.98
N ALA A 91 -6.34 23.57 -0.35
CA ALA A 91 -6.52 24.66 -1.29
C ALA A 91 -7.92 24.70 -1.91
N GLN A 92 -8.79 23.72 -1.62
CA GLN A 92 -10.15 23.69 -2.15
C GLN A 92 -11.02 24.83 -1.58
N PRO A 93 -12.08 25.26 -2.28
CA PRO A 93 -12.86 26.43 -1.86
C PRO A 93 -13.41 26.37 -0.44
N TRP A 94 -13.86 25.19 0.03
CA TRP A 94 -14.44 25.06 1.37
C TRP A 94 -13.40 25.29 2.49
N PRO A 95 -12.22 24.65 2.47
CA PRO A 95 -11.14 25.00 3.39
C PRO A 95 -10.74 26.47 3.36
N VAL A 96 -10.51 27.08 2.20
CA VAL A 96 -10.11 28.49 2.14
C VAL A 96 -11.20 29.39 2.72
N LEU A 97 -12.46 29.20 2.30
CA LEU A 97 -13.58 30.02 2.74
C LEU A 97 -13.91 29.80 4.22
N GLY A 98 -14.25 28.56 4.58
CA GLY A 98 -14.67 28.17 5.93
C GLY A 98 -13.55 28.30 6.93
N GLY A 99 -12.32 27.94 6.57
CA GLY A 99 -11.17 28.01 7.45
C GLY A 99 -10.82 29.45 7.82
N SER A 100 -10.68 30.35 6.85
CA SER A 100 -10.31 31.74 7.12
C SER A 100 -11.39 32.49 7.91
N THR A 101 -12.67 32.27 7.58
CA THR A 101 -13.80 32.92 8.26
C THR A 101 -13.99 32.41 9.68
N LEU A 102 -13.95 31.09 9.88
CA LEU A 102 -14.00 30.48 11.22
C LEU A 102 -12.85 30.96 12.09
N SER A 103 -11.63 31.00 11.55
CA SER A 103 -10.45 31.51 12.26
C SER A 103 -10.61 32.95 12.71
N ALA A 104 -11.21 33.81 11.87
CA ALA A 104 -11.46 35.19 12.25
C ALA A 104 -12.43 35.29 13.44
N LEU A 105 -13.51 34.50 13.43
CA LEU A 105 -14.49 34.46 14.51
C LEU A 105 -13.90 33.89 15.81
N VAL A 106 -13.11 32.81 15.71
CA VAL A 106 -12.42 32.22 16.86
C VAL A 106 -11.40 33.21 17.45
N GLY A 107 -10.60 33.87 16.60
CA GLY A 107 -9.68 34.92 17.04
C GLY A 107 -10.40 36.07 17.74
N ALA A 108 -11.58 36.48 17.25
CA ALA A 108 -12.43 37.49 17.86
C ALA A 108 -12.85 37.11 19.28
N LEU A 109 -13.32 35.88 19.43
CA LEU A 109 -13.79 35.35 20.70
C LEU A 109 -12.64 35.28 21.71
N CYS A 110 -11.48 34.78 21.29
CA CYS A 110 -10.30 34.72 22.15
C CYS A 110 -9.79 36.12 22.55
N ALA A 111 -9.83 37.10 21.65
CA ALA A 111 -9.44 38.49 21.94
C ALA A 111 -10.33 39.13 23.01
N GLN A 112 -11.60 38.72 23.11
CA GLN A 112 -12.53 39.20 24.14
C GLN A 112 -12.35 38.48 25.48
N LEU A 113 -12.02 37.18 25.46
CA LEU A 113 -11.95 36.35 26.65
C LEU A 113 -10.59 36.38 27.35
N VAL A 114 -9.50 36.62 26.60
CA VAL A 114 -8.13 36.55 27.10
C VAL A 114 -7.43 37.90 26.89
N PRO A 115 -7.21 38.68 27.96
CA PRO A 115 -6.62 40.02 27.84
C PRO A 115 -5.16 40.03 27.38
N ASP A 116 -4.41 38.98 27.68
CA ASP A 116 -3.01 38.86 27.26
C ASP A 116 -2.91 38.34 25.83
N ALA A 117 -2.30 39.13 24.94
CA ALA A 117 -2.22 38.82 23.52
C ALA A 117 -1.39 37.56 23.20
N ALA A 118 -0.41 37.20 24.03
CA ALA A 118 0.39 35.99 23.80
C ALA A 118 -0.43 34.74 24.10
N TRP A 119 -1.10 34.70 25.26
CA TRP A 119 -1.99 33.60 25.62
C TRP A 119 -3.22 33.53 24.71
N GLY A 120 -3.83 34.68 24.43
CA GLY A 120 -4.98 34.78 23.54
C GLY A 120 -4.66 34.32 22.12
N GLY A 121 -3.48 34.68 21.60
CA GLY A 121 -3.03 34.28 20.27
C GLY A 121 -2.77 32.78 20.18
N ALA A 122 -2.09 32.20 21.17
CA ALA A 122 -1.85 30.76 21.24
C ALA A 122 -3.16 29.97 21.33
N LEU A 123 -4.10 30.42 22.18
CA LEU A 123 -5.41 29.80 22.32
C LEU A 123 -6.22 29.91 21.02
N ALA A 124 -6.24 31.07 20.38
CA ALA A 124 -6.97 31.30 19.13
C ALA A 124 -6.47 30.39 18.01
N VAL A 125 -5.15 30.26 17.84
CA VAL A 125 -4.55 29.36 16.84
C VAL A 125 -4.91 27.90 17.14
N GLY A 126 -4.73 27.46 18.38
CA GLY A 126 -5.04 26.08 18.78
C GLY A 126 -6.50 25.73 18.59
N LEU A 127 -7.41 26.61 19.03
CA LEU A 127 -8.86 26.39 18.93
C LEU A 127 -9.34 26.46 17.47
N ALA A 128 -8.78 27.37 16.66
CA ALA A 128 -9.10 27.44 15.23
C ALA A 128 -8.73 26.14 14.51
N ILE A 129 -7.51 25.61 14.74
CA ILE A 129 -7.09 24.32 14.16
C ILE A 129 -8.00 23.19 14.66
N ALA A 130 -8.28 23.15 15.96
CA ALA A 130 -9.11 22.11 16.57
C ALA A 130 -10.55 22.08 15.99
N LEU A 131 -11.12 23.23 15.63
CA LEU A 131 -12.44 23.33 15.02
C LEU A 131 -12.42 23.08 13.51
N MET A 132 -11.37 23.50 12.81
CA MET A 132 -11.23 23.31 11.37
C MET A 132 -11.20 21.83 10.94
N VAL A 133 -10.54 20.98 11.74
CA VAL A 133 -10.39 19.55 11.44
C VAL A 133 -11.73 18.82 11.33
N PRO A 134 -12.62 18.82 12.36
CA PRO A 134 -13.92 18.17 12.27
C PRO A 134 -14.85 18.84 11.25
N LEU A 135 -14.74 20.16 11.05
CA LEU A 135 -15.51 20.91 10.03
C LEU A 135 -14.97 20.73 8.60
N ARG A 136 -13.87 19.97 8.42
CA ARG A 136 -13.22 19.70 7.13
C ARG A 136 -12.83 20.96 6.37
N CYS A 137 -12.53 22.03 7.10
CA CYS A 137 -12.13 23.33 6.53
C CYS A 137 -10.71 23.74 6.95
N LEU A 138 -9.82 22.75 7.18
CA LEU A 138 -8.43 23.01 7.54
C LEU A 138 -7.71 23.81 6.46
N HIS A 139 -7.39 25.05 6.78
CA HIS A 139 -6.66 25.96 5.91
C HIS A 139 -5.56 26.65 6.73
N PRO A 140 -4.28 26.24 6.58
CA PRO A 140 -3.19 26.76 7.40
C PRO A 140 -3.07 28.30 7.45
N PRO A 141 -3.31 29.05 6.36
CA PRO A 141 -3.36 30.51 6.43
C PRO A 141 -4.43 31.08 7.37
N GLY A 142 -5.50 30.32 7.66
CA GLY A 142 -6.51 30.68 8.65
C GLY A 142 -5.94 30.79 10.06
N ALA A 143 -4.97 29.97 10.46
CA ALA A 143 -4.30 30.12 11.76
C ALA A 143 -3.66 31.52 11.92
N ALA A 144 -3.05 32.04 10.85
CA ALA A 144 -2.52 33.41 10.84
C ALA A 144 -3.63 34.47 10.91
N VAL A 145 -4.83 34.22 10.35
CA VAL A 145 -6.00 35.09 10.51
C VAL A 145 -6.43 35.14 11.98
N ALA A 146 -6.53 33.98 12.65
CA ALA A 146 -6.91 33.92 14.06
C ALA A 146 -5.95 34.73 14.95
N LEU A 147 -4.64 34.54 14.74
CA LEU A 147 -3.61 35.30 15.46
C LEU A 147 -3.67 36.80 15.13
N PHE A 148 -3.86 37.16 13.85
CA PHE A 148 -3.98 38.55 13.42
C PHE A 148 -5.12 39.27 14.15
N VAL A 149 -6.29 38.63 14.28
CA VAL A 149 -7.44 39.23 14.97
C VAL A 149 -7.13 39.50 16.44
N VAL A 150 -6.48 38.56 17.14
CA VAL A 150 -6.09 38.76 18.54
C VAL A 150 -5.11 39.92 18.70
N LEU A 151 -4.06 39.96 17.87
CA LEU A 151 -3.02 40.99 17.98
C LEU A 151 -3.57 42.41 17.73
N ASN A 152 -4.59 42.54 16.89
CA ASN A 152 -5.18 43.84 16.52
C ASN A 152 -6.43 44.19 17.36
N HIS A 153 -6.79 43.41 18.37
CA HIS A 153 -7.91 43.66 19.30
C HIS A 153 -9.19 44.14 18.61
N SER A 154 -9.52 43.51 17.49
CA SER A 154 -10.56 44.02 16.59
C SER A 154 -11.90 43.34 16.81
N ASP A 155 -12.99 44.04 16.53
CA ASP A 155 -14.35 43.49 16.48
C ASP A 155 -14.44 42.42 15.40
N GLY A 156 -14.24 41.16 15.77
CA GLY A 156 -13.95 40.15 14.77
C GLY A 156 -15.13 39.69 13.92
N VAL A 157 -16.38 40.08 14.24
CA VAL A 157 -17.51 39.93 13.30
C VAL A 157 -17.32 40.85 12.09
N HIS A 158 -16.93 42.11 12.32
CA HIS A 158 -16.64 43.04 11.25
C HIS A 158 -15.45 42.56 10.42
N ILE A 159 -14.33 42.20 11.07
CA ILE A 159 -13.15 41.67 10.35
C ILE A 159 -13.46 40.39 9.57
N ALA A 160 -14.24 39.47 10.14
CA ALA A 160 -14.64 38.24 9.45
C ALA A 160 -15.40 38.50 8.15
N VAL A 161 -16.29 39.51 8.12
CA VAL A 161 -17.00 39.91 6.90
C VAL A 161 -16.09 40.71 5.97
N PHE A 162 -15.45 41.75 6.51
CA PHE A 162 -14.50 42.60 5.80
C PHE A 162 -13.33 42.97 6.73
N PRO A 163 -12.08 42.61 6.40
CA PRO A 163 -11.61 42.21 5.07
C PRO A 163 -11.56 40.70 4.78
N VAL A 164 -11.79 39.78 5.74
CA VAL A 164 -11.48 38.35 5.57
C VAL A 164 -12.31 37.69 4.47
N LEU A 165 -13.62 37.58 4.66
CA LEU A 165 -14.53 36.88 3.74
C LEU A 165 -14.48 37.51 2.34
N PHE A 166 -14.52 38.84 2.27
CA PHE A 166 -14.45 39.58 1.03
C PHE A 166 -13.18 39.24 0.21
N ASN A 167 -12.00 39.31 0.81
CA ASN A 167 -10.75 39.02 0.10
C ASN A 167 -10.66 37.54 -0.31
N VAL A 168 -11.12 36.62 0.54
CA VAL A 168 -11.12 35.18 0.22
C VAL A 168 -12.07 34.87 -0.93
N LEU A 169 -13.25 35.47 -0.96
CA LEU A 169 -14.20 35.28 -2.07
C LEU A 169 -13.62 35.76 -3.40
N ILE A 170 -12.95 36.92 -3.42
CA ILE A 170 -12.29 37.42 -4.63
C ILE A 170 -11.14 36.49 -5.02
N LEU A 171 -10.30 36.08 -4.08
CA LEU A 171 -9.19 35.18 -4.35
C LEU A 171 -9.67 33.86 -4.95
N LEU A 172 -10.76 33.28 -4.42
CA LEU A 172 -11.36 32.06 -4.95
C LEU A 172 -11.99 32.27 -6.33
N ALA A 173 -12.70 33.38 -6.55
CA ALA A 173 -13.27 33.69 -7.86
C ALA A 173 -12.18 33.83 -8.95
N VAL A 174 -11.10 34.55 -8.63
CA VAL A 174 -9.93 34.66 -9.51
C VAL A 174 -9.24 33.30 -9.65
N GLY A 175 -9.14 32.52 -8.57
CA GLY A 175 -8.57 31.18 -8.56
C GLY A 175 -9.29 30.22 -9.50
N VAL A 176 -10.63 30.20 -9.47
CA VAL A 176 -11.47 29.42 -10.39
C VAL A 176 -11.26 29.86 -11.83
N ALA A 177 -11.36 31.17 -12.09
CA ALA A 177 -11.21 31.70 -13.45
C ALA A 177 -9.81 31.42 -14.01
N TYR A 178 -8.75 31.78 -13.28
CA TYR A 178 -7.37 31.65 -13.73
C TYR A 178 -6.94 30.18 -13.92
N ASN A 179 -7.24 29.30 -12.96
CA ASN A 179 -6.87 27.89 -13.11
C ASN A 179 -7.62 27.27 -14.31
N THR A 180 -8.91 27.56 -14.46
CA THR A 180 -9.71 27.06 -15.58
C THR A 180 -9.18 27.58 -16.94
N LEU A 181 -8.89 28.88 -17.04
CA LEU A 181 -8.33 29.50 -18.25
C LEU A 181 -6.92 29.00 -18.60
N THR A 182 -6.16 28.56 -17.59
CA THR A 182 -4.83 27.99 -17.79
C THR A 182 -4.83 26.46 -17.94
N GLY A 183 -6.01 25.86 -18.14
CA GLY A 183 -6.17 24.44 -18.44
C GLY A 183 -6.17 23.50 -17.23
N ARG A 184 -6.31 24.03 -16.00
CA ARG A 184 -6.45 23.24 -14.76
C ARG A 184 -7.88 23.29 -14.24
N GLY A 185 -8.46 22.13 -13.94
CA GLY A 185 -9.77 22.05 -13.33
C GLY A 185 -9.72 22.50 -11.87
N TYR A 186 -10.30 23.64 -11.54
CA TYR A 186 -10.48 24.09 -10.15
C TYR A 186 -11.92 24.58 -9.97
N PRO A 187 -12.70 24.06 -9.00
CA PRO A 187 -12.30 23.14 -7.92
C PRO A 187 -12.01 21.71 -8.38
N HIS A 188 -11.13 20.99 -7.67
CA HIS A 188 -10.81 19.60 -7.98
C HIS A 188 -11.78 18.63 -7.28
N PRO A 189 -12.28 17.59 -7.98
CA PRO A 189 -13.17 16.59 -7.38
C PRO A 189 -12.45 15.81 -6.28
N GLN A 190 -12.90 15.95 -5.03
CA GLN A 190 -12.33 15.30 -3.85
C GLN A 190 -12.92 13.90 -3.57
N ARG A 191 -13.97 13.52 -4.29
CA ARG A 191 -14.62 12.21 -4.17
C ARG A 191 -14.48 11.48 -5.50
N MET A 192 -13.76 10.36 -5.50
CA MET A 192 -13.83 9.43 -6.62
C MET A 192 -15.20 8.74 -6.58
N ARG A 193 -15.90 8.76 -7.72
CA ARG A 193 -17.03 7.85 -7.93
C ARG A 193 -16.45 6.43 -7.99
N PRO A 194 -16.99 5.45 -7.25
CA PRO A 194 -16.61 4.06 -7.44
C PRO A 194 -16.94 3.71 -8.89
N GLU A 195 -15.90 3.46 -9.68
CA GLU A 195 -16.10 2.81 -10.98
C GLU A 195 -16.62 1.40 -10.69
N PRO A 196 -17.67 0.93 -11.39
CA PRO A 196 -18.13 -0.44 -11.20
C PRO A 196 -16.93 -1.36 -11.40
N ALA A 197 -16.62 -2.15 -10.37
CA ALA A 197 -15.42 -2.96 -10.32
C ALA A 197 -15.25 -3.70 -11.64
N ALA A 198 -14.29 -3.24 -12.47
CA ALA A 198 -13.84 -4.01 -13.60
C ALA A 198 -13.27 -5.29 -13.01
N ALA A 199 -14.06 -6.35 -13.05
CA ALA A 199 -13.69 -7.69 -12.66
C ALA A 199 -12.49 -8.10 -13.54
N GLY A 200 -11.27 -7.87 -13.05
CA GLY A 200 -10.06 -8.12 -13.83
C GLY A 200 -8.93 -7.12 -13.68
N ALA A 201 -9.00 -6.11 -12.80
CA ALA A 201 -7.84 -5.27 -12.50
C ALA A 201 -6.75 -6.11 -11.80
N GLY A 202 -5.89 -6.72 -12.61
CA GLY A 202 -4.78 -7.55 -12.17
C GLY A 202 -3.87 -6.77 -11.24
N ALA A 203 -3.45 -7.43 -10.16
CA ALA A 203 -2.45 -6.93 -9.23
C ALA A 203 -1.05 -6.99 -9.86
N GLY A 204 -0.85 -6.24 -10.95
CA GLY A 204 0.49 -5.96 -11.46
C GLY A 204 1.23 -5.11 -10.43
N GLY A 205 2.32 -5.63 -9.88
CA GLY A 205 3.20 -4.82 -9.03
C GLY A 205 3.79 -3.67 -9.85
N PHE A 206 3.66 -2.46 -9.35
CA PHE A 206 4.27 -1.27 -9.96
C PHE A 206 5.73 -1.15 -9.51
N THR A 207 6.59 -0.63 -10.38
CA THR A 207 8.00 -0.34 -10.05
C THR A 207 8.18 1.13 -9.67
N THR A 208 9.29 1.44 -9.02
CA THR A 208 9.68 2.84 -8.73
C THR A 208 9.84 3.68 -10.00
N ALA A 209 10.28 3.07 -11.10
CA ALA A 209 10.38 3.72 -12.40
C ALA A 209 9.00 4.09 -12.98
N ASP A 210 7.97 3.26 -12.74
CA ASP A 210 6.60 3.56 -13.17
C ASP A 210 6.03 4.76 -12.40
N VAL A 211 6.33 4.83 -11.09
CA VAL A 211 5.97 5.98 -10.24
C VAL A 211 6.68 7.25 -10.73
N ASP A 212 7.96 7.18 -11.06
CA ASP A 212 8.73 8.32 -11.59
C ASP A 212 8.16 8.81 -12.94
N ALA A 213 7.81 7.89 -13.85
CA ALA A 213 7.19 8.23 -15.12
C ALA A 213 5.80 8.89 -14.93
N ALA A 214 4.99 8.38 -13.99
CA ALA A 214 3.69 8.96 -13.67
C ALA A 214 3.80 10.37 -13.07
N LEU A 215 4.74 10.58 -12.14
CA LEU A 215 4.99 11.89 -11.53
C LEU A 215 5.50 12.92 -12.54
N ALA A 216 6.39 12.50 -13.45
CA ALA A 216 6.86 13.36 -14.54
C ALA A 216 5.72 13.80 -15.47
N HIS A 217 4.75 12.92 -15.73
CA HIS A 217 3.57 13.26 -16.53
C HIS A 217 2.57 14.15 -15.79
N TYR A 218 2.43 13.99 -14.47
CA TYR A 218 1.48 14.77 -13.67
C TYR A 218 1.78 16.29 -13.70
N ASN A 219 3.05 16.69 -13.61
CA ASN A 219 3.52 18.09 -13.72
C ASN A 219 2.69 19.12 -12.92
N GLN A 220 2.23 18.74 -11.72
CA GLN A 220 1.62 19.62 -10.72
C GLN A 220 2.22 19.33 -9.36
N VAL A 221 2.14 20.29 -8.43
CA VAL A 221 2.61 20.09 -7.07
C VAL A 221 1.70 19.09 -6.36
N LEU A 222 2.27 17.96 -5.94
CA LEU A 222 1.59 16.95 -5.14
C LEU A 222 1.88 17.20 -3.66
N ASP A 223 0.83 17.26 -2.85
CA ASP A 223 0.88 17.53 -1.40
C ASP A 223 1.19 16.24 -0.60
N ILE A 224 2.07 15.39 -1.13
CA ILE A 224 2.54 14.12 -0.56
C ILE A 224 3.98 13.93 -1.02
N SER A 225 4.88 13.51 -0.12
CA SER A 225 6.26 13.22 -0.49
C SER A 225 6.36 11.98 -1.39
N ARG A 226 7.40 11.89 -2.23
CA ARG A 226 7.65 10.71 -3.09
C ARG A 226 7.74 9.41 -2.27
N ALA A 227 8.43 9.46 -1.13
CA ALA A 227 8.62 8.31 -0.26
C ALA A 227 7.31 7.86 0.40
N ASP A 228 6.47 8.79 0.83
CA ASP A 228 5.16 8.46 1.40
C ASP A 228 4.22 7.88 0.35
N LEU A 229 4.23 8.42 -0.87
CA LEU A 229 3.45 7.89 -1.99
C LEU A 229 3.87 6.46 -2.33
N GLU A 230 5.18 6.20 -2.44
CA GLU A 230 5.74 4.87 -2.67
C GLU A 230 5.36 3.89 -1.55
N GLY A 231 5.49 4.32 -0.29
CA GLY A 231 5.08 3.55 0.88
C GLY A 231 3.60 3.18 0.86
N LEU A 232 2.72 4.14 0.53
CA LEU A 232 1.29 3.91 0.39
C LEU A 232 0.97 2.93 -0.75
N LEU A 233 1.62 3.05 -1.90
CA LEU A 233 1.44 2.14 -3.04
C LEU A 233 1.89 0.71 -2.68
N HIS A 234 3.02 0.55 -1.97
CA HIS A 234 3.44 -0.75 -1.46
C HIS A 234 2.45 -1.34 -0.46
N GLN A 235 1.88 -0.53 0.43
CA GLN A 235 0.87 -0.98 1.38
C GLN A 235 -0.41 -1.44 0.66
N VAL A 236 -0.86 -0.70 -0.37
CA VAL A 236 -1.99 -1.08 -1.23
C VAL A 236 -1.69 -2.40 -1.95
N GLY A 237 -0.48 -2.54 -2.52
CA GLY A 237 -0.05 -3.77 -3.18
C GLY A 237 -0.09 -4.99 -2.24
N ARG A 238 0.40 -4.84 -1.00
CA ARG A 238 0.34 -5.90 0.03
C ARG A 238 -1.09 -6.25 0.42
N ALA A 239 -1.96 -5.26 0.64
CA ALA A 239 -3.36 -5.49 0.99
C ALA A 239 -4.14 -6.16 -0.16
N ALA A 240 -3.88 -5.75 -1.40
CA ALA A 240 -4.45 -6.38 -2.59
C ALA A 240 -3.96 -7.83 -2.76
N PHE A 241 -2.66 -8.07 -2.56
CA PHE A 241 -2.06 -9.40 -2.60
C PHE A 241 -2.66 -10.33 -1.52
N GLN A 242 -2.84 -9.82 -0.30
CA GLN A 242 -3.48 -10.55 0.80
C GLN A 242 -4.93 -10.92 0.48
N ARG A 243 -5.72 -10.02 -0.13
CA ARG A 243 -7.09 -10.32 -0.54
C ARG A 243 -7.14 -11.41 -1.62
N THR A 244 -6.30 -11.33 -2.64
CA THR A 244 -6.35 -12.27 -3.78
C THR A 244 -5.84 -13.67 -3.40
N LEU A 245 -4.77 -13.78 -2.61
CA LEU A 245 -4.17 -15.08 -2.23
C LEU A 245 -4.68 -15.63 -0.90
N GLY A 246 -5.14 -14.76 0.00
CA GLY A 246 -5.74 -15.16 1.27
C GLY A 246 -7.12 -15.80 1.11
N GLU A 247 -7.81 -15.64 -0.02
CA GLU A 247 -9.11 -16.30 -0.25
C GLU A 247 -8.98 -17.65 -0.98
N LEU A 248 -7.85 -17.92 -1.63
CA LEU A 248 -7.63 -19.19 -2.36
C LEU A 248 -7.57 -20.36 -1.39
N ARG A 249 -8.44 -21.34 -1.60
CA ARG A 249 -8.53 -22.59 -0.82
C ARG A 249 -7.81 -23.72 -1.52
N CYS A 250 -7.43 -24.74 -0.74
CA CYS A 250 -6.81 -25.95 -1.28
C CYS A 250 -7.68 -26.60 -2.36
N ALA A 251 -9.00 -26.58 -2.19
CA ALA A 251 -9.95 -27.09 -3.18
C ALA A 251 -9.85 -26.41 -4.56
N ASP A 252 -9.43 -25.14 -4.63
CA ASP A 252 -9.39 -24.37 -5.90
C ASP A 252 -8.18 -24.75 -6.77
N ILE A 253 -7.17 -25.40 -6.19
CA ILE A 253 -5.90 -25.70 -6.87
C ILE A 253 -5.51 -27.18 -6.84
N MET A 254 -6.19 -28.00 -6.03
CA MET A 254 -5.89 -29.42 -5.93
C MET A 254 -6.24 -30.18 -7.21
N SER A 255 -5.44 -31.19 -7.52
CA SER A 255 -5.81 -32.18 -8.54
C SER A 255 -6.80 -33.18 -7.93
N SER A 256 -7.94 -33.38 -8.59
CA SER A 256 -8.99 -34.31 -8.19
C SER A 256 -9.60 -35.01 -9.42
N PRO A 257 -9.87 -36.33 -9.38
CA PRO A 257 -9.62 -37.25 -8.27
C PRO A 257 -8.12 -37.62 -8.12
N PRO A 258 -7.61 -37.85 -6.91
CA PRO A 258 -6.23 -38.26 -6.70
C PRO A 258 -6.05 -39.75 -7.04
N PHE A 259 -4.89 -40.09 -7.60
CA PHE A 259 -4.44 -41.49 -7.69
C PHE A 259 -3.91 -41.92 -6.33
N ALA A 260 -4.35 -43.07 -5.82
CA ALA A 260 -3.92 -43.65 -4.55
C ALA A 260 -3.89 -45.18 -4.65
N VAL A 261 -3.12 -45.82 -3.76
CA VAL A 261 -2.99 -47.28 -3.64
C VAL A 261 -3.19 -47.73 -2.20
N GLU A 262 -3.55 -48.99 -2.00
CA GLU A 262 -3.56 -49.59 -0.66
C GLU A 262 -2.17 -50.08 -0.25
N ALA A 263 -1.91 -50.18 1.06
CA ALA A 263 -0.60 -50.56 1.59
C ALA A 263 -0.11 -51.95 1.13
N GLY A 264 -1.05 -52.88 0.89
CA GLY A 264 -0.76 -54.25 0.46
C GLY A 264 -0.45 -54.41 -1.04
N VAL A 265 -0.59 -53.34 -1.85
CA VAL A 265 -0.32 -53.41 -3.30
C VAL A 265 1.16 -53.71 -3.57
N GLU A 266 1.43 -54.51 -4.60
CA GLU A 266 2.81 -54.81 -5.00
C GLU A 266 3.54 -53.56 -5.51
N LEU A 267 4.82 -53.43 -5.16
CA LEU A 267 5.66 -52.29 -5.60
C LEU A 267 5.71 -52.13 -7.12
N LYS A 268 5.70 -53.24 -7.85
CA LYS A 268 5.74 -53.24 -9.32
C LYS A 268 4.47 -52.62 -9.91
N GLU A 269 3.33 -52.89 -9.32
CA GLU A 269 2.04 -52.33 -9.75
C GLU A 269 1.95 -50.84 -9.41
N ALA A 270 2.34 -50.46 -8.20
CA ALA A 270 2.41 -49.05 -7.80
C ALA A 270 3.38 -48.25 -8.71
N TRP A 271 4.56 -48.79 -9.01
CA TRP A 271 5.51 -48.17 -9.94
C TRP A 271 4.96 -48.07 -11.38
N ALA A 272 4.26 -49.11 -11.85
CA ALA A 272 3.62 -49.09 -13.15
C ALA A 272 2.54 -48.01 -13.24
N LEU A 273 1.75 -47.82 -12.18
CA LEU A 273 0.76 -46.75 -12.08
C LEU A 273 1.42 -45.36 -12.12
N MET A 274 2.47 -45.13 -11.32
CA MET A 274 3.20 -43.84 -11.32
C MET A 274 3.75 -43.49 -12.70
N ARG A 275 4.34 -44.47 -13.39
CA ARG A 275 4.91 -44.27 -14.72
C ARG A 275 3.84 -44.06 -15.78
N ARG A 276 2.73 -44.79 -15.71
CA ARG A 276 1.63 -44.67 -16.68
C ARG A 276 0.96 -43.31 -16.58
N GLU A 277 0.66 -42.87 -15.36
CA GLU A 277 -0.04 -41.60 -15.10
C GLU A 277 0.92 -40.40 -14.94
N GLN A 278 2.23 -40.63 -15.07
CA GLN A 278 3.28 -39.60 -14.95
C GLN A 278 3.25 -38.81 -13.62
N ILE A 279 2.87 -39.48 -12.53
CA ILE A 279 2.79 -38.89 -11.19
C ILE A 279 4.06 -39.19 -10.39
N LYS A 280 4.48 -38.23 -9.56
CA LYS A 280 5.73 -38.31 -8.77
C LYS A 280 5.53 -38.77 -7.34
N ALA A 281 4.29 -38.81 -6.87
CA ALA A 281 3.91 -39.32 -5.56
C ALA A 281 2.56 -40.04 -5.65
N LEU A 282 2.42 -41.08 -4.81
CA LEU A 282 1.20 -41.85 -4.60
C LEU A 282 0.88 -41.83 -3.10
N PRO A 283 -0.21 -41.18 -2.68
CA PRO A 283 -0.81 -41.42 -1.38
C PRO A 283 -1.18 -42.90 -1.22
N VAL A 284 -0.92 -43.42 -0.03
CA VAL A 284 -1.32 -44.76 0.41
C VAL A 284 -2.51 -44.61 1.34
N VAL A 285 -3.57 -45.35 1.06
CA VAL A 285 -4.82 -45.29 1.82
C VAL A 285 -5.19 -46.65 2.43
N ASP A 286 -6.01 -46.63 3.47
CA ASP A 286 -6.67 -47.83 3.98
C ASP A 286 -7.99 -48.13 3.25
N GLY A 287 -8.69 -49.20 3.67
CA GLY A 287 -9.99 -49.55 3.10
C GLY A 287 -11.09 -48.50 3.31
N GLY A 288 -10.90 -47.56 4.23
CA GLY A 288 -11.76 -46.40 4.46
C GLY A 288 -11.36 -45.15 3.67
N ARG A 289 -10.35 -45.20 2.80
CA ARG A 289 -9.73 -44.05 2.11
C ARG A 289 -9.02 -43.04 3.02
N LEU A 290 -8.69 -43.42 4.25
CA LEU A 290 -7.86 -42.60 5.14
C LEU A 290 -6.41 -42.66 4.67
N VAL A 291 -5.71 -41.53 4.68
CA VAL A 291 -4.30 -41.46 4.27
C VAL A 291 -3.43 -42.08 5.37
N VAL A 292 -2.80 -43.20 5.07
CA VAL A 292 -1.90 -43.93 6.00
C VAL A 292 -0.42 -43.82 5.61
N GLY A 293 -0.13 -43.37 4.39
CA GLY A 293 1.25 -43.23 3.91
C GLY A 293 1.36 -42.44 2.61
N ILE A 294 2.59 -42.18 2.19
CA ILE A 294 2.90 -41.66 0.86
C ILE A 294 4.17 -42.34 0.33
N VAL A 295 4.17 -42.65 -0.96
CA VAL A 295 5.35 -43.14 -1.67
C VAL A 295 5.70 -42.16 -2.79
N THR A 296 6.96 -41.82 -2.92
CA THR A 296 7.48 -40.95 -3.97
C THR A 296 8.44 -41.70 -4.89
N VAL A 297 8.72 -41.14 -6.06
CA VAL A 297 9.76 -41.68 -6.96
C VAL A 297 11.12 -41.81 -6.26
N ALA A 298 11.43 -40.92 -5.31
CA ALA A 298 12.68 -40.98 -4.55
C ALA A 298 12.77 -42.24 -3.66
N ASP A 299 11.64 -42.70 -3.11
CA ASP A 299 11.58 -43.90 -2.28
C ASP A 299 11.85 -45.16 -3.11
N PHE A 300 11.31 -45.23 -4.34
CA PHE A 300 11.65 -46.29 -5.29
C PHE A 300 13.12 -46.27 -5.71
N MET A 301 13.71 -45.08 -5.93
CA MET A 301 15.13 -44.97 -6.29
C MET A 301 16.06 -45.38 -5.16
N ARG A 302 15.67 -45.17 -3.89
CA ARG A 302 16.43 -45.63 -2.72
C ARG A 302 16.56 -47.16 -2.68
N LEU A 303 15.51 -47.90 -3.05
CA LEU A 303 15.58 -49.36 -3.19
C LEU A 303 16.61 -49.79 -4.23
N VAL A 304 16.59 -49.18 -5.41
CA VAL A 304 17.49 -49.57 -6.51
C VAL A 304 18.96 -49.20 -6.20
N ASN A 305 19.20 -48.06 -5.53
CA ASN A 305 20.57 -47.66 -5.16
C ASN A 305 21.19 -48.49 -4.02
N LEU A 306 20.35 -49.13 -3.19
CA LEU A 306 20.82 -50.13 -2.22
C LEU A 306 21.43 -51.36 -2.93
N ASP A 307 20.95 -51.71 -4.13
CA ASP A 307 21.50 -52.82 -4.93
C ASP A 307 22.85 -52.49 -5.59
N VAL A 308 23.12 -51.21 -5.89
CA VAL A 308 24.33 -50.80 -6.64
C VAL A 308 25.55 -50.57 -5.73
N HIS A 309 25.35 -50.29 -4.44
CA HIS A 309 26.44 -50.10 -3.47
C HIS A 309 26.93 -51.41 -2.81
N GLU A 310 26.61 -52.58 -3.37
CA GLU A 310 27.23 -53.87 -3.00
C GLU A 310 28.71 -53.94 -3.46
N GLY A 311 29.54 -53.01 -2.96
CA GLY A 311 30.99 -53.11 -3.01
C GLY A 311 31.50 -54.19 -2.06
N LEU A 312 32.56 -54.89 -2.46
CA LEU A 312 33.18 -56.08 -1.85
C LEU A 312 33.27 -56.14 -0.31
N GLY A 313 33.28 -55.00 0.41
CA GLY A 313 33.42 -54.94 1.87
C GLY A 313 32.19 -55.36 2.69
N GLN A 314 30.98 -55.34 2.13
CA GLN A 314 29.75 -55.66 2.88
C GLN A 314 29.32 -57.14 2.77
N ARG A 315 29.91 -57.91 1.83
CA ARG A 315 29.64 -59.36 1.65
C ARG A 315 30.02 -60.20 2.86
N LEU A 316 30.90 -59.69 3.71
CA LEU A 316 31.23 -60.31 5.00
C LEU A 316 30.16 -60.08 6.08
N ARG A 317 29.30 -59.04 5.97
CA ARG A 317 28.22 -58.79 6.94
C ARG A 317 26.94 -59.57 6.61
N THR A 318 26.70 -59.89 5.35
CA THR A 318 25.54 -60.68 4.88
C THR A 318 25.59 -62.16 5.26
N LEU A 319 26.72 -62.66 5.76
CA LEU A 319 26.84 -64.02 6.29
C LEU A 319 26.49 -64.14 7.78
N VAL A 320 26.36 -63.02 8.51
CA VAL A 320 26.10 -63.01 9.97
C VAL A 320 24.68 -62.52 10.31
N MET A 321 24.01 -61.81 9.41
CA MET A 321 22.62 -61.35 9.59
C MET A 321 21.75 -62.01 8.53
N GLY A 322 20.74 -62.77 8.96
CA GLY A 322 19.83 -63.52 8.09
C GLY A 322 19.22 -62.67 6.99
N ARG A 323 18.95 -63.30 5.84
CA ARG A 323 18.31 -62.73 4.65
C ARG A 323 17.18 -61.76 5.03
N GLY A 324 17.47 -60.45 4.98
CA GLY A 324 16.45 -59.42 5.01
C GLY A 324 15.73 -59.43 3.68
N SER A 325 14.49 -59.92 3.66
CA SER A 325 13.62 -59.90 2.49
C SER A 325 13.50 -58.48 1.95
N GLN A 326 13.82 -58.28 0.66
CA GLN A 326 13.49 -57.01 -0.01
C GLN A 326 11.98 -56.78 0.10
N PRO A 327 11.53 -55.56 0.43
CA PRO A 327 10.11 -55.29 0.52
C PRO A 327 9.47 -55.46 -0.85
N THR A 328 8.41 -56.27 -0.92
CA THR A 328 7.66 -56.54 -2.16
C THR A 328 6.40 -55.67 -2.28
N GLN A 329 5.96 -55.08 -1.17
CA GLN A 329 4.73 -54.29 -1.05
C GLN A 329 5.01 -52.83 -0.72
N VAL A 330 4.04 -51.97 -1.06
CA VAL A 330 4.03 -50.52 -0.83
C VAL A 330 4.30 -50.16 0.63
N GLU A 331 3.72 -50.91 1.58
CA GLU A 331 3.94 -50.73 3.01
C GLU A 331 5.42 -50.73 3.41
N GLY A 332 6.26 -51.49 2.69
CA GLY A 332 7.68 -51.63 2.99
C GLY A 332 8.55 -50.43 2.63
N ILE A 333 8.03 -49.46 1.87
CA ILE A 333 8.77 -48.23 1.51
C ILE A 333 8.01 -46.92 1.76
N MET A 334 6.74 -47.01 2.15
CA MET A 334 5.95 -45.81 2.39
C MET A 334 6.44 -45.03 3.61
N SER A 335 6.37 -43.71 3.52
CA SER A 335 6.54 -42.84 4.70
C SER A 335 5.22 -42.73 5.44
N GLN A 336 5.21 -43.11 6.72
CA GLN A 336 4.01 -43.10 7.58
C GLN A 336 3.69 -41.70 8.15
N SER A 337 4.70 -40.83 8.27
CA SER A 337 4.51 -39.45 8.77
C SER A 337 4.10 -38.51 7.63
N VAL A 338 2.85 -38.65 7.16
CA VAL A 338 2.32 -37.85 6.04
C VAL A 338 1.68 -36.57 6.54
N GLN A 339 2.21 -35.42 6.11
CA GLN A 339 1.53 -34.16 6.31
C GLN A 339 0.36 -34.05 5.32
N VAL A 340 -0.87 -33.98 5.85
CA VAL A 340 -2.08 -33.74 5.06
C VAL A 340 -2.59 -32.31 5.30
N ALA A 341 -3.36 -31.79 4.34
CA ALA A 341 -4.06 -30.52 4.46
C ALA A 341 -5.56 -30.69 4.16
N ARG A 342 -6.39 -29.76 4.62
CA ARG A 342 -7.84 -29.85 4.42
C ARG A 342 -8.30 -29.11 3.17
N VAL A 343 -9.39 -29.55 2.55
CA VAL A 343 -10.00 -28.89 1.38
C VAL A 343 -10.35 -27.41 1.61
N ASP A 344 -10.74 -27.06 2.83
CA ASP A 344 -11.17 -25.72 3.23
C ASP A 344 -10.03 -24.83 3.71
N GLN A 345 -8.83 -25.38 3.87
CA GLN A 345 -7.63 -24.66 4.32
C GLN A 345 -7.12 -23.71 3.24
N HIS A 346 -6.50 -22.61 3.66
CA HIS A 346 -5.94 -21.63 2.73
C HIS A 346 -4.65 -22.12 2.10
N VAL A 347 -4.48 -21.82 0.81
CA VAL A 347 -3.29 -22.19 0.05
C VAL A 347 -2.01 -21.59 0.66
N MET A 348 -2.10 -20.41 1.28
CA MET A 348 -0.96 -19.75 1.94
C MET A 348 -0.43 -20.53 3.14
N ASP A 349 -1.27 -21.31 3.82
CA ASP A 349 -0.85 -22.15 4.95
C ASP A 349 0.04 -23.31 4.48
N LEU A 350 0.01 -23.65 3.18
CA LEU A 350 0.85 -24.70 2.60
C LEU A 350 2.25 -24.23 2.23
N VAL A 351 2.47 -22.92 2.08
CA VAL A 351 3.76 -22.35 1.63
C VAL A 351 4.92 -22.76 2.56
N PRO A 352 4.79 -22.70 3.91
CA PRO A 352 5.85 -23.16 4.81
C PRO A 352 6.15 -24.65 4.65
N LEU A 353 5.12 -25.48 4.42
CA LEU A 353 5.26 -26.93 4.27
C LEU A 353 6.10 -27.28 3.02
N PHE A 354 5.85 -26.61 1.89
CA PHE A 354 6.63 -26.79 0.66
C PHE A 354 8.03 -26.14 0.72
N SER A 355 8.20 -25.05 1.47
CA SER A 355 9.46 -24.29 1.49
C SER A 355 10.47 -24.81 2.52
N GLN A 356 10.02 -25.34 3.66
CA GLN A 356 10.89 -25.69 4.80
C GLN A 356 10.87 -27.19 5.12
N GLY A 357 9.76 -27.89 4.81
CA GLY A 357 9.56 -29.28 5.22
C GLY A 357 10.09 -30.35 4.26
N GLY A 358 10.68 -29.97 3.11
CA GLY A 358 11.07 -30.92 2.07
C GLY A 358 9.90 -31.69 1.44
N HIS A 359 8.66 -31.30 1.75
CA HIS A 359 7.46 -31.89 1.20
C HIS A 359 7.20 -31.30 -0.18
N HIS A 360 7.16 -32.13 -1.22
CA HIS A 360 6.86 -31.70 -2.59
C HIS A 360 5.41 -32.00 -3.02
N HIS A 361 4.70 -32.79 -2.21
CA HIS A 361 3.35 -33.26 -2.45
C HIS A 361 2.61 -33.31 -1.11
N ILE A 362 1.41 -32.75 -1.07
CA ILE A 362 0.56 -32.72 0.13
C ILE A 362 -0.80 -33.34 -0.25
N PRO A 363 -1.17 -34.48 0.34
CA PRO A 363 -2.50 -35.05 0.16
C PRO A 363 -3.55 -34.15 0.83
N ILE A 364 -4.69 -33.98 0.16
CA ILE A 364 -5.79 -33.13 0.61
C ILE A 364 -6.94 -34.01 1.04
N VAL A 365 -7.44 -33.77 2.26
CA VAL A 365 -8.50 -34.55 2.89
C VAL A 365 -9.76 -33.72 3.13
N ASP A 366 -10.90 -34.39 3.14
CA ASP A 366 -12.19 -33.80 3.52
C ASP A 366 -12.36 -33.68 5.05
N ALA A 367 -13.56 -33.30 5.49
CA ALA A 367 -13.88 -33.21 6.92
C ALA A 367 -13.86 -34.56 7.65
N GLY A 368 -14.07 -35.68 6.93
CA GLY A 368 -14.00 -37.05 7.42
C GLY A 368 -12.62 -37.69 7.32
N GLN A 369 -11.58 -36.92 6.96
CA GLN A 369 -10.21 -37.37 6.72
C GLN A 369 -10.01 -38.29 5.52
N HIS A 370 -10.98 -38.37 4.61
CA HIS A 370 -10.83 -39.13 3.38
C HIS A 370 -10.00 -38.35 2.36
N LEU A 371 -9.15 -39.05 1.63
CA LEU A 371 -8.36 -38.47 0.53
C LEU A 371 -9.27 -38.01 -0.62
N VAL A 372 -9.23 -36.71 -0.95
CA VAL A 372 -10.04 -36.09 -2.01
C VAL A 372 -9.25 -35.32 -3.06
N GLY A 373 -7.97 -35.04 -2.79
CA GLY A 373 -7.08 -34.43 -3.78
C GLY A 373 -5.61 -34.52 -3.39
N ILE A 374 -4.77 -33.96 -4.25
CA ILE A 374 -3.34 -33.77 -3.97
C ILE A 374 -2.92 -32.39 -4.51
N ILE A 375 -2.10 -31.68 -3.74
CA ILE A 375 -1.46 -30.43 -4.18
C ILE A 375 0.04 -30.67 -4.28
N THR A 376 0.61 -30.28 -5.41
CA THR A 376 2.07 -30.27 -5.60
C THR A 376 2.64 -28.87 -5.51
N GLN A 377 3.95 -28.78 -5.31
CA GLN A 377 4.66 -27.50 -5.36
C GLN A 377 4.46 -26.78 -6.71
N THR A 378 4.30 -27.52 -7.81
CA THR A 378 4.02 -26.94 -9.14
C THR A 378 2.62 -26.34 -9.22
N ASP A 379 1.62 -26.96 -8.59
CA ASP A 379 0.25 -26.44 -8.55
C ASP A 379 0.18 -25.13 -7.74
N LEU A 380 0.87 -25.09 -6.60
CA LEU A 380 1.02 -23.88 -5.79
C LEU A 380 1.69 -22.75 -6.59
N VAL A 381 2.81 -23.04 -7.27
CA VAL A 381 3.51 -22.04 -8.11
C VAL A 381 2.62 -21.57 -9.27
N ARG A 382 1.85 -22.47 -9.89
CA ARG A 382 0.91 -22.12 -10.97
C ARG A 382 -0.23 -21.24 -10.44
N ALA A 383 -0.74 -21.52 -9.25
CA ALA A 383 -1.78 -20.71 -8.60
C ALA A 383 -1.25 -19.31 -8.25
N LEU A 384 -0.04 -19.22 -7.68
CA LEU A 384 0.65 -17.95 -7.44
C LEU A 384 0.86 -17.16 -8.74
N ALA A 385 1.31 -17.82 -9.81
CA ALA A 385 1.52 -17.18 -11.10
C ALA A 385 0.22 -16.66 -11.73
N ARG A 386 -0.91 -17.36 -11.55
CA ARG A 386 -2.23 -16.90 -11.99
C ARG A 386 -2.73 -15.71 -11.17
N ALA A 387 -2.46 -15.69 -9.86
CA ALA A 387 -2.85 -14.59 -8.99
C ALA A 387 -2.05 -13.29 -9.27
N VAL A 388 -0.83 -13.41 -9.79
CA VAL A 388 0.06 -12.29 -10.09
C VAL A 388 -0.07 -11.79 -11.54
N ARG A 389 -0.52 -12.63 -12.48
CA ARG A 389 -0.70 -12.22 -13.88
C ARG A 389 -2.00 -11.43 -14.06
N PRO A 390 -1.98 -10.28 -14.75
CA PRO A 390 -3.21 -9.67 -15.25
C PRO A 390 -3.91 -10.65 -16.20
N ALA A 391 -5.23 -10.80 -16.06
CA ALA A 391 -6.01 -11.56 -17.03
C ALA A 391 -5.84 -10.93 -18.42
N PRO A 392 -5.61 -11.74 -19.48
CA PRO A 392 -5.46 -11.23 -20.84
C PRO A 392 -6.74 -10.59 -21.39
#